data_AF-A0A7R9ZER1-F1
#
_entry.id   AF-A0A7R9ZER1-F1
#
_cell.length_a   1.000
_cell.length_b   1.000
_cell.length_c   1.000
_cell.angle_alpha   90.00
_cell.angle_beta   90.00
_cell.angle_gamma   90.00
#
_symmetry.space_group_name_H-M   'P 1'
#
loop_
_entity.id
_entity.type
_entity.pdbx_description
1 polymer ?
#
loop_
_entity_poly.entity_id
_entity_poly.type
_entity_poly.pdbx_seq_one_letter_code
_entity_poly.pdbx_strand_id
1 'polypeptide(L)'
;DGYKESVLRRNMRPTFHHLLELGRLDNNYSLERIDAAGKNVQVYIGSEKTVKPSRGGPPQVVFVRGISHSPGLVTLAGARRSLVQGLDELERAQANSKVNLQSSSRIFLHSLPELDGITAEEVATKFDEVMDVLKSRLATRLLKLRVDEIEVKVRIASTDDEGNPIVQPVRLVASSMEGEWLKTTAYVEIPDPVTGVTREFCVLGDGKDSVCMLDPYETSNIVQ
;
A
#
# COMPACT_ATOMS: atom_id res chain seq x y z
N ASP A 1 2.56 22.10 13.00
CA ASP A 1 2.04 21.80 14.36
C ASP A 1 2.82 22.44 15.53
N GLY A 2 3.45 23.61 15.37
CA GLY A 2 4.02 24.35 16.51
C GLY A 2 4.95 23.54 17.43
N TYR A 3 5.79 22.67 16.87
CA TYR A 3 6.71 21.77 17.59
C TYR A 3 6.06 20.80 18.60
N LYS A 4 4.75 20.55 18.50
CA LYS A 4 4.07 19.54 19.33
C LYS A 4 4.42 18.13 18.85
N GLU A 5 4.50 17.20 19.79
CA GLU A 5 4.73 15.79 19.48
C GLU A 5 3.59 15.24 18.63
N SER A 6 3.94 14.53 17.55
CA SER A 6 2.97 13.81 16.72
C SER A 6 2.91 12.34 17.15
N VAL A 7 1.77 11.91 17.68
CA VAL A 7 1.55 10.54 18.19
C VAL A 7 1.77 9.49 17.09
N LEU A 8 1.35 9.79 15.85
CA LEU A 8 1.55 8.92 14.69
C LEU A 8 3.03 8.71 14.34
N ARG A 9 3.90 9.63 14.75
CA ARG A 9 5.35 9.59 14.47
C ARG A 9 6.17 9.06 15.64
N ARG A 10 5.55 8.79 16.78
CA ARG A 10 6.23 8.32 17.99
C ARG A 10 6.95 7.00 17.73
N ASN A 11 8.13 6.79 18.32
CA ASN A 11 8.93 5.55 18.20
C ASN A 11 9.20 5.11 16.75
N MET A 12 9.34 6.07 15.84
CA MET A 12 9.59 5.83 14.42
C MET A 12 10.64 6.82 13.91
N ARG A 13 11.42 6.42 12.90
CA ARG A 13 12.35 7.34 12.24
C ARG A 13 11.57 8.45 11.52
N PRO A 14 12.00 9.72 11.56
CA PRO A 14 11.27 10.82 10.93
C PRO A 14 10.97 10.60 9.43
N THR A 15 11.86 9.91 8.71
CA THR A 15 11.71 9.60 7.29
C THR A 15 10.60 8.61 6.99
N PHE A 16 10.25 7.73 7.94
CA PHE A 16 9.28 6.66 7.72
C PHE A 16 7.86 7.19 7.53
N HIS A 17 7.53 8.38 8.06
CA HIS A 17 6.22 8.97 7.85
C HIS A 17 5.91 9.15 6.35
N HIS A 18 6.90 9.58 5.58
CA HIS A 18 6.78 9.74 4.14
C HIS A 18 6.89 8.40 3.42
N LEU A 19 7.84 7.53 3.81
CA LEU A 19 8.01 6.21 3.19
C LEU A 19 6.81 5.27 3.36
N LEU A 20 6.06 5.42 4.46
CA LEU A 20 4.83 4.68 4.73
C LEU A 20 3.58 5.43 4.21
N GLU A 21 3.75 6.60 3.59
CA GLU A 21 2.66 7.40 3.01
C GLU A 21 1.49 7.69 3.99
N LEU A 22 1.81 7.94 5.25
CA LEU A 22 0.80 8.17 6.29
C LEU A 22 -0.02 9.43 6.06
N GLY A 23 0.54 10.42 5.36
CA GLY A 23 -0.19 11.64 5.01
C GLY A 23 -1.42 11.37 4.13
N ARG A 24 -1.33 10.39 3.21
CA ARG A 24 -2.46 10.02 2.35
C ARG A 24 -3.58 9.38 3.16
N LEU A 25 -3.21 8.54 4.13
CA LEU A 25 -4.19 7.93 5.04
C LEU A 25 -4.83 8.96 5.99
N ASP A 26 -4.05 9.88 6.54
CA ASP A 26 -4.58 10.87 7.47
C ASP A 26 -5.57 11.84 6.80
N ASN A 27 -5.54 12.01 5.47
CA ASN A 27 -6.57 12.80 4.79
C ASN A 27 -7.97 12.17 4.93
N ASN A 28 -8.06 10.84 4.85
CA ASN A 28 -9.33 10.12 4.76
C ASN A 28 -9.71 9.38 6.05
N TYR A 29 -8.74 9.09 6.92
CA TYR A 29 -8.94 8.27 8.12
C TYR A 29 -8.39 8.95 9.37
N SER A 30 -9.12 8.81 10.47
CA SER A 30 -8.61 9.08 11.81
C SER A 30 -7.77 7.88 12.24
N LEU A 31 -6.45 8.04 12.24
CA LEU A 31 -5.50 6.96 12.48
C LEU A 31 -5.17 6.82 13.96
N GLU A 32 -5.18 5.59 14.44
CA GLU A 32 -4.67 5.19 15.74
C GLU A 32 -3.64 4.07 15.56
N ARG A 33 -2.45 4.23 16.15
CA ARG A 33 -1.38 3.23 16.02
C ARG A 33 -1.57 2.08 17.02
N ILE A 34 -1.33 0.85 16.55
CA ILE A 34 -1.16 -0.35 17.39
C ILE A 34 0.32 -0.78 17.34
N ASP A 35 0.78 -1.42 18.41
CA ASP A 35 2.09 -2.05 18.45
C ASP A 35 2.22 -3.15 17.38
N ALA A 36 3.27 -3.01 16.56
CA ALA A 36 3.70 -4.01 15.59
C ALA A 36 4.85 -4.84 16.18
N ALA A 37 4.96 -6.12 15.82
CA ALA A 37 6.10 -6.93 16.23
C ALA A 37 7.34 -6.67 15.35
N GLY A 38 7.14 -6.42 14.05
CA GLY A 38 8.19 -6.09 13.10
C GLY A 38 8.78 -4.68 13.27
N LYS A 39 10.12 -4.58 13.22
CA LYS A 39 10.84 -3.28 13.32
C LYS A 39 10.59 -2.34 12.15
N ASN A 40 10.32 -2.89 10.96
CA ASN A 40 10.10 -2.15 9.72
C ASN A 40 8.62 -2.15 9.30
N VAL A 41 7.72 -2.51 10.21
CA VAL A 41 6.28 -2.56 9.98
C VAL A 41 5.60 -1.66 10.99
N GLN A 42 4.53 -1.01 10.56
CA GLN A 42 3.64 -0.23 11.41
C GLN A 42 2.21 -0.66 11.15
N VAL A 43 1.43 -0.76 12.23
CA VAL A 43 0.02 -1.14 12.17
C VAL A 43 -0.83 0.02 12.66
N TYR A 44 -1.86 0.36 11.91
CA TYR A 44 -2.80 1.42 12.24
C TYR A 44 -4.23 0.93 12.11
N ILE A 45 -5.08 1.43 12.99
CA ILE A 45 -6.53 1.40 12.85
C ILE A 45 -6.92 2.74 12.24
N GLY A 46 -7.57 2.73 11.09
CA GLY A 46 -8.18 3.91 10.52
C GLY A 46 -9.69 3.86 10.69
N SER A 47 -10.26 4.84 11.37
CA SER A 47 -11.70 5.12 11.31
C SER A 47 -11.96 6.14 10.20
N GLU A 48 -12.80 5.81 9.23
CA GLU A 48 -13.08 6.72 8.11
C GLU A 48 -13.63 8.07 8.61
N LYS A 49 -13.09 9.17 8.09
CA LYS A 49 -13.56 10.53 8.41
C LYS A 49 -14.85 10.79 7.64
N THR A 50 -16.01 10.46 8.23
CA THR A 50 -17.31 10.70 7.57
C THR A 50 -17.98 11.98 8.09
N VAL A 51 -18.60 12.73 7.19
CA VAL A 51 -19.40 13.93 7.54
C VAL A 51 -20.77 13.54 8.12
N LYS A 52 -21.27 12.35 7.77
CA LYS A 52 -22.55 11.81 8.26
C LYS A 52 -22.30 10.63 9.20
N PRO A 53 -22.95 10.59 10.38
CA PRO A 53 -22.85 9.44 11.27
C PRO A 53 -23.58 8.24 10.66
N SER A 54 -22.83 7.17 10.39
CA SER A 54 -23.38 5.86 10.04
C SER A 54 -23.93 5.17 11.29
N ARG A 55 -25.04 4.42 11.13
CA ARG A 55 -25.65 3.63 12.19
C ARG A 55 -24.75 2.42 12.48
N GLY A 56 -23.81 2.59 13.43
CA GLY A 56 -22.77 1.60 13.73
C GLY A 56 -21.35 2.19 13.86
N GLY A 57 -21.20 3.50 13.66
CA GLY A 57 -19.90 4.18 13.65
C GLY A 57 -19.29 4.24 12.24
N PRO A 58 -18.20 5.00 12.07
CA PRO A 58 -17.48 5.05 10.81
C PRO A 58 -16.87 3.67 10.49
N PRO A 59 -16.82 3.26 9.20
CA PRO A 59 -16.09 2.07 8.79
C PRO A 59 -14.66 2.09 9.32
N GLN A 60 -14.23 0.96 9.88
CA GLN A 60 -12.90 0.79 10.42
C GLN A 60 -12.08 -0.12 9.50
N VAL A 61 -10.86 0.31 9.17
CA VAL A 61 -9.88 -0.41 8.34
C VAL A 61 -8.59 -0.63 9.13
N VAL A 62 -8.01 -1.82 9.05
CA VAL A 62 -6.69 -2.13 9.62
C VAL A 62 -5.63 -1.98 8.52
N PHE A 63 -4.72 -1.04 8.71
CA PHE A 63 -3.61 -0.79 7.80
C PHE A 63 -2.32 -1.41 8.34
N VAL A 64 -1.71 -2.29 7.56
CA VAL A 64 -0.34 -2.77 7.80
C VAL A 64 0.56 -2.13 6.77
N ARG A 65 1.53 -1.34 7.21
CA ARG A 65 2.47 -0.65 6.33
C ARG A 65 3.90 -1.07 6.64
N GLY A 66 4.60 -1.64 5.67
CA GLY A 66 5.93 -2.19 5.81
C GLY A 66 6.95 -1.61 4.84
N ILE A 67 8.21 -1.59 5.26
CA ILE A 67 9.36 -1.19 4.45
C ILE A 67 10.29 -2.40 4.27
N SER A 68 10.63 -2.70 3.02
CA SER A 68 11.64 -3.69 2.67
C SER A 68 12.95 -3.00 2.28
N HIS A 69 14.04 -3.46 2.87
CA HIS A 69 15.40 -3.09 2.47
C HIS A 69 16.02 -4.08 1.47
N SER A 70 15.22 -5.02 0.96
CA SER A 70 15.65 -6.02 -0.01
C SER A 70 14.86 -5.90 -1.32
N PRO A 71 15.49 -6.07 -2.49
CA PRO A 71 14.83 -5.95 -3.80
C PRO A 71 13.88 -7.13 -4.12
N GLY A 72 13.81 -8.14 -3.24
CA GLY A 72 13.11 -9.40 -3.52
C GLY A 72 11.58 -9.33 -3.58
N LEU A 73 10.96 -8.16 -3.42
CA LEU A 73 9.50 -8.01 -3.42
C LEU A 73 8.85 -8.38 -4.76
N VAL A 74 9.59 -8.28 -5.88
CA VAL A 74 9.13 -8.70 -7.21
C VAL A 74 9.36 -10.19 -7.50
N THR A 75 9.98 -10.92 -6.58
CA THR A 75 10.18 -12.37 -6.70
C THR A 75 9.13 -13.12 -5.89
N LEU A 76 8.69 -14.29 -6.36
CA LEU A 76 7.71 -15.11 -5.64
C LEU A 76 8.14 -15.41 -4.19
N ALA A 77 9.42 -15.72 -3.96
CA ALA A 77 9.91 -16.06 -2.62
C ALA A 77 9.92 -14.85 -1.67
N GLY A 78 10.37 -13.68 -2.15
CA GLY A 78 10.39 -12.47 -1.35
C GLY A 78 8.98 -11.90 -1.12
N ALA A 79 8.15 -11.83 -2.17
CA ALA A 79 6.75 -11.44 -2.07
C ALA A 79 5.98 -12.33 -1.07
N ARG A 80 6.14 -13.66 -1.16
CA ARG A 80 5.53 -14.59 -0.20
C ARG A 80 5.97 -14.30 1.22
N ARG A 81 7.27 -14.11 1.46
CA ARG A 81 7.81 -13.85 2.80
C ARG A 81 7.23 -12.57 3.38
N SER A 82 7.23 -11.49 2.61
CA SER A 82 6.72 -10.19 3.05
C SER A 82 5.21 -10.20 3.25
N LEU A 83 4.45 -10.87 2.37
CA LEU A 83 3.01 -11.01 2.54
C LEU A 83 2.68 -11.83 3.78
N VAL A 84 3.33 -12.96 4.02
CA VAL A 84 3.13 -13.77 5.23
C VAL A 84 3.42 -12.95 6.50
N GLN A 85 4.51 -12.18 6.51
CA GLN A 85 4.81 -11.28 7.62
C GLN A 85 3.70 -10.24 7.84
N GLY A 86 3.16 -9.65 6.75
CA GLY A 86 2.01 -8.74 6.84
C GLY A 86 0.75 -9.41 7.39
N LEU A 87 0.46 -10.65 6.98
CA LEU A 87 -0.67 -11.43 7.50
C LEU A 87 -0.49 -11.79 8.98
N ASP A 88 0.73 -12.09 9.43
CA ASP A 88 1.03 -12.38 10.83
C ASP A 88 0.80 -11.13 11.72
N GLU A 89 1.13 -9.94 11.22
CA GLU A 89 0.84 -8.68 11.91
C GLU A 89 -0.67 -8.37 11.92
N LEU A 90 -1.40 -8.69 10.85
CA LEU A 90 -2.87 -8.58 10.82
C LEU A 90 -3.54 -9.52 11.83
N GLU A 91 -3.10 -10.78 11.88
CA GLU A 91 -3.59 -11.76 12.86
C GLU A 91 -3.36 -11.28 14.30
N ARG A 92 -2.20 -10.68 14.57
CA ARG A 92 -1.91 -10.05 15.86
C ARG A 92 -2.80 -8.84 16.13
N ALA A 93 -3.02 -8.00 15.11
CA ALA A 93 -3.88 -6.82 15.23
C ALA A 93 -5.32 -7.20 15.58
N GLN A 94 -5.85 -8.29 15.03
CA GLN A 94 -7.20 -8.79 15.35
C GLN A 94 -7.37 -9.19 16.83
N ALA A 95 -6.28 -9.50 17.55
CA ALA A 95 -6.34 -9.77 18.98
C ALA A 95 -6.41 -8.49 19.84
N ASN A 96 -6.25 -7.31 19.23
CA ASN A 96 -6.35 -6.04 19.94
C ASN A 96 -7.83 -5.66 20.16
N SER A 97 -8.18 -5.27 21.38
CA SER A 97 -9.56 -4.91 21.75
C SER A 97 -10.15 -3.72 20.98
N LYS A 98 -9.30 -2.91 20.32
CA LYS A 98 -9.72 -1.75 19.52
C LYS A 98 -10.09 -2.13 18.09
N VAL A 99 -9.71 -3.32 17.63
CA VAL A 99 -9.98 -3.79 16.27
C VAL A 99 -11.35 -4.46 16.22
N ASN A 100 -12.21 -3.98 15.33
CA ASN A 100 -13.48 -4.62 15.03
C ASN A 100 -13.22 -5.85 14.15
N LEU A 101 -13.76 -7.01 14.54
CA LEU A 101 -13.65 -8.25 13.78
C LEU A 101 -14.26 -8.16 12.37
N GLN A 102 -15.10 -7.16 12.13
CA GLN A 102 -15.70 -6.91 10.82
C GLN A 102 -14.86 -6.00 9.91
N SER A 103 -13.78 -5.39 10.43
CA SER A 103 -12.93 -4.48 9.67
C SER A 103 -12.24 -5.15 8.49
N SER A 104 -12.13 -4.40 7.39
CA SER A 104 -11.26 -4.77 6.29
C SER A 104 -9.81 -4.48 6.62
N SER A 105 -8.92 -5.14 5.88
CA SER A 105 -7.47 -5.01 6.04
C SER A 105 -6.83 -4.57 4.74
N ARG A 106 -5.85 -3.67 4.85
CA ARG A 106 -5.06 -3.18 3.71
C ARG A 106 -3.58 -3.28 4.03
N ILE A 107 -2.82 -3.85 3.10
CA ILE A 107 -1.38 -4.07 3.26
C ILE A 107 -0.64 -3.16 2.28
N PHE A 108 0.31 -2.37 2.76
CA PHE A 108 1.21 -1.58 1.93
C PHE A 108 2.66 -2.01 2.20
N LEU A 109 3.41 -2.29 1.14
CA LEU A 109 4.82 -2.66 1.20
C LEU A 109 5.65 -1.75 0.29
N HIS A 110 6.67 -1.12 0.84
CA HIS A 110 7.57 -0.25 0.08
C HIS A 110 8.96 -0.89 -0.04
N SER A 111 9.36 -1.27 -1.25
CA SER A 111 10.73 -1.67 -1.58
C SER A 111 11.62 -0.44 -1.70
N LEU A 112 12.61 -0.31 -0.83
CA LEU A 112 13.58 0.76 -0.96
C LEU A 112 14.59 0.47 -2.09
N PRO A 113 15.22 -0.71 -2.21
CA PRO A 113 16.21 -0.91 -3.27
C PRO A 113 15.61 -0.67 -4.67
N GLU A 114 16.39 0.00 -5.51
CA GLU A 114 16.08 0.21 -6.92
C GLU A 114 16.28 -1.11 -7.68
N LEU A 115 15.43 -1.35 -8.66
CA LEU A 115 15.48 -2.52 -9.53
C LEU A 115 16.16 -2.11 -10.85
N ASP A 116 17.27 -2.76 -11.15
CA ASP A 116 18.04 -2.53 -12.38
C ASP A 116 17.64 -3.52 -13.48
N GLY A 117 17.66 -3.07 -14.74
CA GLY A 117 17.55 -3.94 -15.91
C GLY A 117 16.18 -4.61 -16.07
N ILE A 118 15.12 -4.00 -15.57
CA ILE A 118 13.74 -4.46 -15.70
C ILE A 118 12.83 -3.28 -16.02
N THR A 119 11.84 -3.45 -16.92
CA THR A 119 10.89 -2.37 -17.24
C THR A 119 9.69 -2.34 -16.29
N ALA A 120 8.94 -1.24 -16.30
CA ALA A 120 7.71 -1.11 -15.52
C ALA A 120 6.65 -2.16 -15.91
N GLU A 121 6.54 -2.45 -17.21
CA GLU A 121 5.63 -3.46 -17.75
C GLU A 121 6.05 -4.87 -17.32
N GLU A 122 7.34 -5.19 -17.37
CA GLU A 122 7.85 -6.49 -16.91
C GLU A 122 7.62 -6.71 -15.41
N VAL A 123 7.76 -5.65 -14.61
CA VAL A 123 7.44 -5.69 -13.18
C VAL A 123 5.94 -5.93 -12.96
N ALA A 124 5.08 -5.26 -13.73
CA ALA A 124 3.63 -5.46 -13.65
C ALA A 124 3.24 -6.91 -14.00
N THR A 125 3.76 -7.46 -15.10
CA THR A 125 3.50 -8.86 -15.48
C THR A 125 3.98 -9.84 -14.41
N LYS A 126 5.18 -9.64 -13.86
CA LYS A 126 5.69 -10.50 -12.76
C LYS A 126 4.82 -10.39 -11.51
N PHE A 127 4.28 -9.21 -11.22
CA PHE A 127 3.39 -9.01 -10.09
C PHE A 127 2.10 -9.81 -10.27
N ASP A 128 1.50 -9.79 -11.45
CA ASP A 128 0.29 -10.57 -11.77
C ASP A 128 0.53 -12.07 -11.55
N GLU A 129 1.61 -12.62 -12.13
CA GLU A 129 1.98 -14.02 -11.98
C GLU A 129 2.21 -14.42 -10.51
N VAL A 130 2.91 -13.56 -9.76
CA VAL A 130 3.18 -13.79 -8.34
C VAL A 130 1.89 -13.74 -7.53
N MET A 131 1.04 -12.75 -7.79
CA MET A 131 -0.23 -12.57 -7.08
C MET A 131 -1.20 -13.70 -7.35
N ASP A 132 -1.29 -14.24 -8.57
CA ASP A 132 -2.13 -15.41 -8.86
C ASP A 132 -1.72 -16.63 -8.02
N VAL A 133 -0.42 -16.89 -7.93
CA VAL A 133 0.11 -17.99 -7.10
C VAL A 133 -0.15 -17.74 -5.62
N LEU A 134 0.03 -16.50 -5.14
CA LEU A 134 -0.15 -16.16 -3.72
C LEU A 134 -1.63 -16.13 -3.31
N LYS A 135 -2.53 -15.61 -4.16
CA LYS A 135 -3.98 -15.62 -3.97
C LYS A 135 -4.45 -17.05 -3.76
N SER A 136 -4.08 -17.96 -4.65
CA SER A 136 -4.44 -19.38 -4.54
C SER A 136 -3.90 -20.03 -3.26
N ARG A 137 -2.60 -19.84 -2.97
CA ARG A 137 -1.94 -20.51 -1.82
C ARG A 137 -2.36 -19.96 -0.46
N LEU A 138 -2.70 -18.69 -0.37
CA LEU A 138 -3.00 -18.00 0.90
C LEU A 138 -4.48 -17.60 1.01
N ALA A 139 -5.36 -18.08 0.11
CA ALA A 139 -6.76 -17.67 0.03
C ALA A 139 -7.49 -17.72 1.37
N THR A 140 -7.34 -18.83 2.10
CA THR A 140 -7.99 -19.03 3.40
C THR A 140 -7.60 -17.96 4.42
N ARG A 141 -6.30 -17.57 4.46
CA ARG A 141 -5.81 -16.52 5.36
C ARG A 141 -6.25 -15.14 4.90
N LEU A 142 -6.13 -14.85 3.61
CA LEU A 142 -6.54 -13.55 3.04
C LEU A 142 -8.02 -13.26 3.29
N LEU A 143 -8.89 -14.26 3.07
CA LEU A 143 -10.33 -14.14 3.33
C LEU A 143 -10.65 -14.02 4.82
N LYS A 144 -10.02 -14.83 5.67
CA LYS A 144 -10.21 -14.75 7.14
C LYS A 144 -9.82 -13.37 7.69
N LEU A 145 -8.76 -12.79 7.14
CA LEU A 145 -8.24 -11.47 7.55
C LEU A 145 -8.88 -10.31 6.80
N ARG A 146 -9.82 -10.59 5.88
CA ARG A 146 -10.55 -9.59 5.08
C ARG A 146 -9.61 -8.62 4.38
N VAL A 147 -8.57 -9.17 3.75
CA VAL A 147 -7.62 -8.37 2.99
C VAL A 147 -8.28 -7.96 1.68
N ASP A 148 -8.62 -6.68 1.60
CA ASP A 148 -9.31 -6.10 0.44
C ASP A 148 -8.33 -5.46 -0.53
N GLU A 149 -7.16 -5.02 -0.05
CA GLU A 149 -6.17 -4.30 -0.84
C GLU A 149 -4.74 -4.66 -0.41
N ILE A 150 -3.89 -4.93 -1.39
CA ILE A 150 -2.45 -5.12 -1.24
C ILE A 150 -1.75 -4.18 -2.21
N GLU A 151 -0.90 -3.32 -1.69
CA GLU A 151 -0.12 -2.37 -2.46
C GLU A 151 1.37 -2.62 -2.29
N VAL A 152 2.11 -2.59 -3.38
CA VAL A 152 3.56 -2.70 -3.39
C VAL A 152 4.14 -1.55 -4.19
N LYS A 153 4.98 -0.73 -3.54
CA LYS A 153 5.73 0.35 -4.18
C LYS A 153 7.15 -0.12 -4.42
N VAL A 154 7.59 -0.05 -5.67
CA VAL A 154 8.97 -0.35 -6.09
C VAL A 154 9.55 0.82 -6.87
N ARG A 155 10.88 0.85 -6.96
CA ARG A 155 11.61 1.88 -7.71
C ARG A 155 12.42 1.17 -8.79
N ILE A 156 12.29 1.61 -10.02
CA ILE A 156 13.01 1.05 -11.17
C ILE A 156 14.04 2.07 -11.59
N ALA A 157 15.31 1.64 -11.68
CA ALA A 157 16.37 2.45 -12.24
C ALA A 157 16.42 2.24 -13.75
N SER A 158 16.36 3.33 -14.49
CA SER A 158 16.46 3.39 -15.94
C SER A 158 17.44 4.49 -16.37
N THR A 159 17.65 4.59 -17.67
CA THR A 159 18.49 5.65 -18.27
C THR A 159 17.66 6.36 -19.31
N ASP A 160 17.74 7.69 -19.34
CA ASP A 160 17.07 8.48 -20.38
C ASP A 160 17.81 8.44 -21.73
N ASP A 161 17.20 9.06 -22.75
CA ASP A 161 17.77 9.16 -24.10
C ASP A 161 19.12 9.90 -24.13
N GLU A 162 19.44 10.68 -23.08
CA GLU A 162 20.67 11.45 -22.92
C GLU A 162 21.74 10.73 -22.08
N GLY A 163 21.45 9.53 -21.56
CA GLY A 163 22.36 8.75 -20.74
C GLY A 163 22.34 9.06 -19.24
N ASN A 164 21.41 9.89 -18.75
CA ASN A 164 21.28 10.21 -17.33
C ASN A 164 20.46 9.14 -16.59
N PRO A 165 20.83 8.82 -15.33
CA PRO A 165 20.07 7.89 -14.52
C PRO A 165 18.73 8.50 -14.10
N ILE A 166 17.64 7.78 -14.40
CA ILE A 166 16.29 8.10 -13.95
C ILE A 166 15.81 7.01 -13.00
N VAL A 167 15.11 7.41 -11.93
CA VAL A 167 14.44 6.47 -11.03
C VAL A 167 12.93 6.66 -11.15
N GLN A 168 12.25 5.65 -11.66
CA GLN A 168 10.82 5.65 -11.86
C GLN A 168 10.12 4.83 -10.75
N PRO A 169 9.26 5.45 -9.94
CA PRO A 169 8.46 4.70 -8.98
C PRO A 169 7.28 4.01 -9.67
N VAL A 170 7.09 2.74 -9.36
CA VAL A 170 5.96 1.93 -9.85
C VAL A 170 5.17 1.42 -8.66
N ARG A 171 3.86 1.59 -8.71
CA ARG A 171 2.91 1.07 -7.73
C ARG A 171 2.16 -0.10 -8.32
N LEU A 172 2.19 -1.21 -7.62
CA LEU A 172 1.48 -2.44 -7.93
C LEU A 172 0.35 -2.57 -6.91
N VAL A 173 -0.87 -2.73 -7.37
CA VAL A 173 -2.06 -2.80 -6.53
C VAL A 173 -2.80 -4.09 -6.85
N ALA A 174 -3.21 -4.83 -5.82
CA ALA A 174 -4.19 -5.88 -5.92
C ALA A 174 -5.38 -5.48 -5.06
N SER A 175 -6.51 -5.12 -5.66
CA SER A 175 -7.68 -4.58 -4.97
C SER A 175 -8.95 -5.35 -5.27
N SER A 176 -9.83 -5.44 -4.28
CA SER A 176 -11.15 -6.06 -4.39
C SER A 176 -12.27 -5.04 -4.60
N MET A 177 -11.94 -3.76 -4.72
CA MET A 177 -12.93 -2.67 -4.82
C MET A 177 -13.65 -2.65 -6.18
N GLU A 178 -13.02 -3.17 -7.24
CA GLU A 178 -13.58 -3.23 -8.59
C GLU A 178 -14.50 -4.46 -8.84
N GLY A 179 -14.87 -5.19 -7.78
CA GLY A 179 -15.79 -6.33 -7.83
C GLY A 179 -15.13 -7.69 -8.10
N GLU A 180 -13.95 -7.71 -8.72
CA GLU A 180 -13.10 -8.90 -8.75
C GLU A 180 -12.17 -8.94 -7.53
N TRP A 181 -12.10 -10.10 -6.86
CA TRP A 181 -11.30 -10.25 -5.64
C TRP A 181 -9.79 -10.14 -5.94
N LEU A 182 -9.14 -9.13 -5.35
CA LEU A 182 -7.72 -8.81 -5.52
C LEU A 182 -7.30 -8.81 -6.99
N LYS A 183 -8.02 -8.05 -7.82
CA LYS A 183 -7.63 -7.77 -9.21
C LYS A 183 -6.37 -6.91 -9.21
N THR A 184 -5.42 -7.26 -10.05
CA THR A 184 -4.13 -6.59 -10.12
C THR A 184 -4.17 -5.43 -11.12
N THR A 185 -3.55 -4.32 -10.73
CA THR A 185 -3.34 -3.14 -11.55
C THR A 185 -1.95 -2.55 -11.24
N ALA A 186 -1.34 -1.91 -12.22
CA ALA A 186 -0.03 -1.29 -12.05
C ALA A 186 -0.06 0.16 -12.52
N TYR A 187 0.65 1.03 -11.81
CA TYR A 187 0.69 2.46 -12.06
C TYR A 187 2.13 2.96 -12.04
N VAL A 188 2.46 3.85 -12.97
CA VAL A 188 3.62 4.73 -12.86
C VAL A 188 3.25 5.90 -11.97
N GLU A 189 4.08 6.17 -10.99
CA GLU A 189 3.95 7.33 -10.12
C GLU A 189 4.72 8.52 -10.67
N ILE A 190 4.02 9.64 -10.86
CA ILE A 190 4.64 10.91 -11.22
C ILE A 190 4.70 11.78 -9.95
N PRO A 191 5.91 12.01 -9.40
CA PRO A 191 6.09 12.88 -8.25
C PRO A 191 5.97 14.35 -8.65
N ASP A 192 5.41 15.16 -7.75
CA ASP A 192 5.42 16.60 -7.88
C ASP A 192 6.88 17.12 -7.81
N PRO A 193 7.34 17.94 -8.77
CA PRO A 193 8.73 18.37 -8.86
C PRO A 193 9.18 19.28 -7.71
N VAL A 194 8.24 19.88 -6.97
CA VAL A 194 8.51 20.78 -5.85
C VAL A 194 8.47 20.02 -4.52
N THR A 195 7.45 19.18 -4.32
CA THR A 195 7.23 18.51 -3.03
C THR A 195 7.80 17.09 -2.96
N GLY A 196 8.07 16.46 -4.10
CA GLY A 196 8.51 15.06 -4.21
C GLY A 196 7.44 14.03 -3.82
N VAL A 197 6.22 14.47 -3.51
CA VAL A 197 5.08 13.60 -3.21
C VAL A 197 4.42 13.17 -4.52
N THR A 198 4.06 11.89 -4.63
CA THR A 198 3.34 11.37 -5.79
C THR A 198 2.01 12.10 -5.97
N ARG A 199 1.81 12.68 -7.15
CA ARG A 199 0.61 13.45 -7.49
C ARG A 199 -0.25 12.77 -8.54
N GLU A 200 0.36 12.04 -9.47
CA GLU A 200 -0.38 11.38 -10.54
C GLU A 200 0.01 9.90 -10.63
N PHE A 201 -1.00 9.07 -10.89
CA PHE A 201 -0.89 7.62 -11.06
C PHE A 201 -1.38 7.28 -12.45
N CYS A 202 -0.47 6.93 -13.35
CA CYS A 202 -0.80 6.59 -14.73
C CYS A 202 -0.79 5.07 -14.89
N VAL A 203 -1.91 4.49 -15.35
CA VAL A 203 -2.07 3.04 -15.53
C VAL A 203 -1.06 2.52 -16.55
N LEU A 204 -0.39 1.40 -16.22
CA LEU A 204 0.44 0.63 -17.12
C LEU A 204 -0.40 -0.42 -17.85
N GLY A 205 -0.38 -0.44 -19.19
CA GLY A 205 -0.93 -1.54 -19.99
C GLY A 205 -2.16 -1.24 -20.85
N ASP A 206 -2.89 -0.15 -20.60
CA ASP A 206 -4.01 0.26 -21.48
C ASP A 206 -3.50 1.31 -22.49
N GLY A 207 -3.40 0.92 -23.76
CA GLY A 207 -2.84 1.74 -24.83
C GLY A 207 -3.55 3.09 -25.04
N LYS A 208 -2.79 4.12 -25.44
CA LYS A 208 -3.14 5.50 -25.87
C LYS A 208 -4.11 6.35 -25.02
N ASP A 209 -4.93 5.76 -24.15
CA ASP A 209 -5.78 6.43 -23.17
C ASP A 209 -5.30 6.07 -21.75
N SER A 210 -4.00 6.31 -21.47
CA SER A 210 -3.45 6.16 -20.13
C SER A 210 -4.11 7.18 -19.20
N VAL A 211 -5.15 6.75 -18.48
CA VAL A 211 -5.84 7.60 -17.51
C VAL A 211 -4.91 7.81 -16.32
N CYS A 212 -4.40 9.03 -16.19
CA CYS A 212 -3.67 9.44 -15.00
C CYS A 212 -4.66 9.96 -13.95
N MET A 213 -4.66 9.35 -12.77
CA MET A 213 -5.53 9.72 -11.65
C MET A 213 -4.72 10.46 -10.57
N LEU A 214 -5.34 11.41 -9.87
CA LEU A 214 -4.66 12.22 -8.85
C LEU A 214 -4.49 11.48 -7.52
N ASP A 215 -5.46 10.64 -7.12
CA ASP A 215 -5.32 9.79 -5.93
C ASP A 215 -6.29 8.59 -6.00
N PRO A 216 -5.81 7.33 -5.99
CA PRO A 216 -6.66 6.14 -5.97
C PRO A 216 -7.29 5.84 -4.61
N TYR A 217 -6.90 6.52 -3.52
CA TYR A 217 -7.54 6.31 -2.21
C TYR A 217 -8.90 7.03 -2.13
N GLU A 218 -9.87 6.54 -2.87
CA GLU A 218 -11.25 6.97 -2.71
C GLU A 218 -11.80 6.49 -1.35
N THR A 219 -12.60 7.36 -0.72
CA THR A 219 -13.36 6.99 0.48
C THR A 219 -14.51 6.06 0.08
N SER A 220 -14.96 5.21 1.00
CA SER A 220 -16.03 4.22 0.78
C SER A 220 -17.37 4.84 0.33
N ASN A 221 -17.49 6.17 0.39
CA ASN A 221 -18.71 6.93 0.19
C ASN A 221 -19.06 7.24 -1.27
N ILE A 222 -18.31 6.75 -2.26
CA ILE A 222 -18.60 7.01 -3.68
C ILE A 222 -19.56 5.96 -4.27
N VAL A 223 -19.79 4.84 -3.58
CA VAL A 223 -20.81 3.84 -3.97
C VAL A 223 -21.97 3.86 -2.97
N GLN A 224 -22.90 4.81 -3.12
CA GLN A 224 -24.27 4.71 -2.58
C GLN A 224 -25.27 5.44 -3.48
#